data_AF-A0A5D3YG46-F1
#
_entry.id   AF-A0A5D3YG46-F1
#
_cell.length_a   1.000
_cell.length_b   1.000
_cell.length_c   1.000
_cell.angle_alpha   90.00
_cell.angle_beta   90.00
_cell.angle_gamma   90.00
#
_symmetry.space_group_name_H-M   'P 1'
#
loop_
_entity.id
_entity.type
_entity.pdbx_description
1 polymer ?
#
loop_
_entity_poly.entity_id
_entity_poly.type
_entity_poly.pdbx_seq_one_letter_code
_entity_poly.pdbx_strand_id
1 'polypeptide(L)' 'MKLTTNITKKILGAVAATADEEIACGKCYEQVEKFVELKLSGKSPEEAMPLVEEHLQRCEECREEYEVLLNALQELE' A
#
# COMPACT_ATOMS: atom_id res chain seq x y z
N MET A 1 17.59 21.58 -19.88
CA MET A 1 16.95 21.31 -18.57
C MET A 1 18.06 21.13 -17.52
N LYS A 2 18.03 21.82 -16.38
CA LYS A 2 19.03 21.65 -15.30
C LYS A 2 18.41 20.83 -14.17
N LEU A 3 19.00 19.67 -13.86
CA LEU A 3 18.67 18.88 -12.67
C LEU A 3 19.26 19.58 -11.45
N THR A 4 18.40 20.01 -10.52
CA THR A 4 18.84 20.55 -9.23
C THR A 4 19.08 19.42 -8.24
N THR A 5 19.93 19.63 -7.24
CA THR A 5 20.22 18.64 -6.20
C THR A 5 18.97 18.09 -5.52
N ASN A 6 17.95 18.92 -5.31
CA ASN A 6 16.67 18.48 -4.74
C ASN A 6 15.91 17.53 -5.66
N ILE A 7 15.85 17.82 -6.96
CA ILE A 7 15.20 16.94 -7.94
C ILE A 7 15.97 15.63 -8.06
N THR A 8 17.30 15.67 -8.09
CA THR A 8 18.15 14.48 -8.14
C THR A 8 17.93 13.58 -6.92
N LYS A 9 17.84 14.16 -5.70
CA LYS A 9 17.55 13.40 -4.49
C LYS A 9 16.17 12.73 -4.53
N LYS A 10 15.14 13.43 -5.03
CA LYS A 10 13.80 12.86 -5.17
C LYS A 10 13.77 11.68 -6.14
N ILE A 11 14.41 11.83 -7.30
CA ILE A 11 14.47 10.75 -8.31
C ILE A 11 15.26 9.55 -7.75
N LEU A 12 16.39 9.79 -7.10
CA LEU A 12 17.19 8.70 -6.52
C LEU A 12 16.44 7.97 -5.40
N GLY A 13 15.68 8.71 -4.57
CA GLY A 13 14.82 8.12 -3.56
C GLY A 13 13.70 7.27 -4.17
N ALA A 14 13.07 7.74 -5.24
CA ALA A 14 12.03 6.98 -5.95
C ALA A 14 12.59 5.68 -6.56
N VAL A 15 13.78 5.74 -7.18
CA VAL A 15 14.46 4.55 -7.73
C VAL A 15 14.89 3.59 -6.63
N ALA A 16 15.40 4.09 -5.50
CA ALA A 16 15.80 3.24 -4.38
C ALA A 16 14.59 2.59 -3.67
N ALA A 17 13.40 3.13 -3.86
CA ALA A 17 12.15 2.62 -3.29
C ALA A 17 11.43 1.63 -4.21
N THR A 18 12.02 1.21 -5.34
CA THR A 18 11.44 0.17 -6.19
C THR A 18 11.78 -1.23 -5.66
N ALA A 19 10.91 -2.20 -5.92
CA ALA A 19 11.15 -3.62 -5.66
C ALA A 19 11.11 -4.45 -6.95
N ASP A 20 11.66 -5.67 -6.90
CA ASP A 20 11.66 -6.61 -8.04
C ASP A 20 10.24 -7.04 -8.42
N GLU A 21 9.36 -7.14 -7.43
CA GLU A 21 7.93 -7.40 -7.61
C GLU A 21 7.12 -6.28 -6.97
N GLU A 22 6.20 -5.70 -7.74
CA GLU A 22 5.32 -4.63 -7.28
C GLU A 22 3.92 -4.82 -7.87
N ILE A 23 2.92 -4.29 -7.17
CA ILE A 23 1.56 -4.20 -7.68
C ILE A 23 1.18 -2.73 -7.90
N ALA A 24 0.38 -2.48 -8.93
CA ALA A 24 -0.26 -1.18 -9.16
C ALA A 24 -1.55 -1.03 -8.33
N CYS A 25 -2.05 0.19 -8.17
CA CYS A 25 -3.25 0.50 -7.38
C CYS A 25 -4.44 -0.39 -7.77
N GLY A 26 -4.69 -0.59 -9.07
CA GLY A 26 -5.78 -1.45 -9.55
C GLY A 26 -5.72 -2.88 -8.98
N LYS A 27 -4.51 -3.45 -8.87
CA LYS A 27 -4.35 -4.78 -8.29
C LYS A 27 -4.47 -4.77 -6.76
N CYS A 28 -4.05 -3.69 -6.11
CA CYS A 28 -4.28 -3.49 -4.68
C CYS A 28 -5.79 -3.44 -4.36
N TYR A 29 -6.57 -2.69 -5.14
CA TYR A 29 -8.03 -2.57 -4.96
C TYR A 29 -8.76 -3.91 -5.11
N GLU A 30 -8.35 -4.77 -6.05
CA GLU A 30 -8.91 -6.12 -6.17
C GLU A 30 -8.66 -7.01 -4.94
N GLN A 31 -7.71 -6.63 -4.07
CA GLN A 31 -7.22 -7.46 -2.97
C GLN A 31 -7.44 -6.84 -1.59
N VAL A 32 -7.81 -5.55 -1.52
CA VAL A 32 -7.92 -4.79 -0.26
C VAL A 32 -9.00 -5.33 0.66
N GLU A 33 -10.12 -5.80 0.12
CA GLU A 33 -11.20 -6.45 0.88
C GLU A 33 -10.66 -7.67 1.63
N LYS A 34 -10.01 -8.59 0.92
CA LYS A 34 -9.40 -9.79 1.50
C LYS A 34 -8.31 -9.44 2.53
N PHE A 35 -7.55 -8.38 2.28
CA PHE A 35 -6.54 -7.90 3.22
C PHE A 35 -7.18 -7.46 4.55
N VAL A 36 -8.28 -6.70 4.49
CA VAL A 36 -9.06 -6.28 5.66
C VAL A 36 -9.71 -7.46 6.38
N GLU A 37 -10.31 -8.41 5.65
CA GLU A 37 -10.91 -9.61 6.24
C GLU A 37 -9.90 -10.42 7.07
N LEU A 38 -8.67 -10.59 6.54
CA LEU A 38 -7.59 -11.26 7.27
C LEU A 38 -7.22 -10.49 8.55
N LYS A 39 -7.17 -9.15 8.48
CA LYS A 39 -6.90 -8.29 9.64
C LYS A 39 -7.97 -8.47 10.72
N LEU A 40 -9.24 -8.38 10.34
CA LEU A 40 -10.39 -8.52 11.25
C LEU A 40 -10.49 -9.93 11.83
N SER A 41 -10.08 -10.95 11.07
CA SER A 41 -10.00 -12.34 11.54
C SER A 41 -8.84 -12.60 12.53
N GLY A 42 -8.08 -11.57 12.93
CA GLY A 42 -6.93 -11.70 13.82
C GLY A 42 -5.72 -12.43 13.21
N LYS A 43 -5.65 -12.50 11.87
CA LYS A 43 -4.50 -13.05 11.14
C LYS A 43 -3.52 -11.93 10.75
N SER A 44 -2.36 -12.31 10.23
CA SER A 44 -1.32 -11.39 9.75
C SER A 44 -1.42 -11.19 8.23
N PRO A 45 -2.22 -10.24 7.72
CA PRO A 45 -2.32 -9.98 6.28
C PRO A 45 -1.00 -9.54 5.65
N GLU A 46 -0.12 -8.88 6.40
CA GLU A 46 1.23 -8.50 5.98
C GLU A 46 2.11 -9.70 5.60
N GLU A 47 1.91 -10.85 6.24
CA GLU A 47 2.63 -12.10 5.92
C GLU A 47 1.98 -12.83 4.75
N ALA A 48 0.64 -12.82 4.69
CA ALA A 48 -0.12 -13.54 3.67
C ALA A 48 -0.14 -12.81 2.31
N MET A 49 -0.04 -11.49 2.33
CA MET A 49 -0.22 -10.59 1.18
C MET A 49 0.82 -9.46 1.21
N PRO A 50 2.13 -9.77 1.21
CA PRO A 50 3.20 -8.79 1.44
C PRO A 50 3.24 -7.67 0.38
N LEU A 51 2.91 -7.98 -0.88
CA LEU A 51 2.87 -6.96 -1.95
C LEU A 51 1.73 -5.94 -1.76
N VAL A 52 0.63 -6.34 -1.11
CA VAL A 52 -0.45 -5.41 -0.78
C VAL A 52 -0.01 -4.50 0.37
N GLU A 53 0.57 -5.07 1.43
CA GLU A 53 1.14 -4.29 2.54
C GLU A 53 2.17 -3.28 2.04
N GLU A 54 3.13 -3.71 1.21
CA GLU A 54 4.14 -2.83 0.63
C GLU A 54 3.53 -1.69 -0.19
N HIS A 55 2.48 -1.98 -0.97
CA HIS A 55 1.78 -0.96 -1.75
C HIS A 55 1.06 0.05 -0.84
N LEU A 56 0.37 -0.40 0.20
CA LEU A 56 -0.29 0.47 1.19
C LEU A 56 0.72 1.35 1.95
N GLN A 57 1.94 0.87 2.20
CA GLN A 57 2.99 1.70 2.80
C GLN A 57 3.47 2.82 1.87
N ARG A 58 3.39 2.63 0.55
CA ARG A 58 3.91 3.57 -0.46
C ARG A 58 2.86 4.50 -1.07
N CYS A 59 1.65 4.01 -1.28
CA CYS A 59 0.56 4.72 -1.93
C CYS A 59 -0.42 5.26 -0.89
N GLU A 60 -0.45 6.58 -0.73
CA GLU A 60 -1.35 7.26 0.20
C GLU A 60 -2.83 7.01 -0.13
N GLU A 61 -3.22 7.07 -1.41
CA GLU A 61 -4.60 6.83 -1.85
C GLU A 61 -5.08 5.42 -1.48
N CYS A 62 -4.29 4.38 -1.77
CA CYS A 62 -4.66 3.01 -1.43
C CYS A 62 -4.69 2.79 0.10
N ARG A 63 -3.81 3.45 0.85
CA ARG A 63 -3.81 3.40 2.32
C ARG A 63 -5.07 4.01 2.89
N GLU A 64 -5.46 5.20 2.41
CA GLU A 64 -6.70 5.86 2.83
C GLU A 64 -7.92 4.97 2.56
N GLU A 65 -7.99 4.34 1.39
CA GLU A 65 -9.09 3.41 1.07
C GLU A 65 -9.13 2.19 1.99
N TYR A 66 -7.96 1.60 2.30
CA TYR A 66 -7.85 0.52 3.27
C TYR A 66 -8.31 0.93 4.67
N GLU A 67 -7.85 2.08 5.16
CA GLU A 67 -8.19 2.59 6.50
C GLU A 67 -9.69 2.90 6.61
N VAL A 68 -10.28 3.52 5.57
CA VAL A 68 -11.72 3.79 5.50
C VAL A 68 -12.52 2.49 5.52
N LEU A 69 -12.14 1.50 4.72
CA LEU A 69 -12.82 0.20 4.69
C LEU A 69 -12.72 -0.53 6.04
N LEU A 70 -11.52 -0.56 6.64
CA LEU A 70 -11.30 -1.20 7.94
C LEU A 70 -12.16 -0.54 9.03
N ASN A 71 -12.13 0.79 9.11
CA ASN A 71 -12.92 1.53 10.11
C ASN A 71 -14.42 1.29 9.91
N ALA A 72 -14.91 1.38 8.68
CA ALA A 72 -16.33 1.16 8.37
C ALA A 72 -16.80 -0.24 8.77
N LEU A 73 -15.98 -1.28 8.57
CA LEU A 73 -16.32 -2.65 8.97
C LEU A 73 -16.26 -2.86 10.49
N GLN A 74 -15.33 -2.22 11.18
CA GLN A 74 -15.24 -2.26 12.65
C GLN A 74 -16.43 -1.59 13.34
N GLU A 75 -17.05 -0.59 12.73
CA GLU A 75 -18.26 0.06 13.25
C GLU A 75 -19.54 -0.78 13.11
N LEU A 76 -19.52 -1.85 12.31
CA LEU A 76 -20.65 -2.74 12.09
C LEU A 76 -20.73 -3.93 13.08
N GLU A 77 -19.67 -4.16 13.86
CA GLU A 77 -19.59 -5.19 14.91
C GLU A 77 -20.02 -4.65 16.29
#